data_AF-A0A934A8D0-F1
#
_entry.id   AF-A0A934A8D0-F1
#
_cell.length_a   1.000
_cell.length_b   1.000
_cell.length_c   1.000
_cell.angle_alpha   90.00
_cell.angle_beta   90.00
_cell.angle_gamma   90.00
#
_symmetry.space_group_name_H-M   'P 1'
#
loop_
_entity.id
_entity.type
_entity.pdbx_description
1 polymer ?
#
loop_
_entity_poly.entity_id
_entity_poly.type
_entity_poly.pdbx_seq_one_letter_code
_entity_poly.pdbx_strand_id
1 'polypeptide(L)' 'MAATFINLESGKPLSRVPCALCGESIMDGREIEHQDETLCKPCFEKKNYYSVIRKLL' A
#
# COMPACT_ATOMS: atom_id res chain seq x y z
N MET A 1 2.54 -15.06 35.71
CA MET A 1 1.75 -15.00 34.45
C MET A 1 1.39 -13.54 34.23
N ALA A 2 2.20 -12.79 33.48
CA ALA A 2 1.88 -11.42 33.12
C ALA A 2 1.66 -11.41 31.61
N ALA A 3 0.40 -11.57 31.19
CA ALA A 3 0.03 -11.29 29.81
C ALA A 3 0.07 -9.78 29.66
N THR A 4 1.09 -9.27 28.98
CA THR A 4 1.16 -7.88 28.55
C THR A 4 -0.04 -7.66 27.63
N PHE A 5 -1.06 -6.96 28.12
CA PHE A 5 -2.21 -6.55 27.35
C PHE A 5 -1.71 -5.63 26.22
N ILE A 6 -1.55 -6.22 25.05
CA ILE A 6 -1.28 -5.50 23.81
C ILE A 6 -2.48 -4.56 23.61
N ASN A 7 -2.22 -3.25 23.66
CA ASN A 7 -3.18 -2.23 23.27
C ASN A 7 -3.50 -2.43 21.78
N LEU A 8 -4.49 -3.26 21.49
CA LEU A 8 -5.05 -3.45 20.16
C LEU A 8 -5.95 -2.22 19.87
N GLU A 9 -5.34 -1.08 19.56
CA GLU A 9 -6.05 0.07 19.02
C GLU A 9 -6.54 -0.28 17.61
N SER A 10 -7.77 -0.78 17.54
CA SER A 10 -8.47 -1.20 16.33
C SER A 10 -8.58 -0.05 15.33
N GLY A 11 -7.67 -0.02 14.34
CA GLY A 11 -7.77 0.86 13.17
C GLY A 11 -6.45 1.39 12.61
N LYS A 12 -5.33 1.24 13.33
CA LYS A 12 -4.02 1.65 12.79
C LYS A 12 -3.44 0.52 11.93
N PRO A 13 -2.99 0.83 10.69
CA PRO A 13 -2.30 -0.15 9.86
C PRO A 13 -1.07 -0.70 10.58
N LEU A 14 -0.82 -2.00 10.43
CA LEU A 14 0.35 -2.68 11.00
C LEU A 14 1.64 -2.25 10.31
N SER A 15 1.55 -1.89 9.03
CA SER A 15 2.67 -1.39 8.23
C SER A 15 2.20 -0.38 7.19
N ARG A 16 3.13 0.49 6.79
CA ARG A 16 2.99 1.40 5.66
C ARG A 16 4.30 1.43 4.88
N VAL A 17 4.25 1.11 3.60
CA VAL A 17 5.41 1.15 2.71
C VAL A 17 5.07 1.95 1.45
N PRO A 18 5.89 2.91 1.02
CA PRO A 18 5.62 3.66 -0.20
C PRO A 18 5.81 2.78 -1.44
N CYS A 19 4.86 2.85 -2.39
CA CYS A 19 5.05 2.28 -3.72
C CYS A 19 6.16 3.06 -4.47
N ALA A 20 7.17 2.36 -4.98
CA ALA A 20 8.27 2.96 -5.74
C ALA A 20 7.80 3.66 -7.03
N LEU A 21 6.69 3.20 -7.64
CA LEU A 21 6.18 3.75 -8.90
C LEU A 21 5.24 4.96 -8.72
N CYS A 22 4.24 4.87 -7.83
CA CYS A 22 3.22 5.93 -7.68
C CYS A 22 3.34 6.75 -6.40
N GLY A 23 4.15 6.33 -5.43
CA GLY A 23 4.33 7.01 -4.15
C GLY A 23 3.21 6.83 -3.12
N GLU A 24 2.10 6.15 -3.45
CA GLU A 24 1.03 5.87 -2.50
C GLU A 24 1.49 4.92 -1.38
N SER A 25 0.92 5.07 -0.17
CA SER A 25 1.17 4.14 0.95
C SER A 25 0.42 2.82 0.75
N ILE A 26 1.19 1.75 0.61
CA ILE A 26 0.72 0.37 0.69
C ILE A 26 0.58 0.02 2.16
N MET A 27 -0.58 -0.50 2.56
CA MET A 27 -0.87 -0.85 3.95
C MET A 27 -1.01 -2.35 4.11
N ASP A 28 -0.54 -2.84 5.25
CA ASP A 28 -0.82 -4.19 5.75
C ASP A 28 -0.35 -5.32 4.81
N GLY A 29 0.90 -5.26 4.35
CA GLY A 29 1.56 -6.37 3.66
C GLY A 29 1.02 -6.66 2.26
N ARG A 30 0.44 -5.66 1.59
CA ARG A 30 -0.14 -5.78 0.24
C ARG A 30 0.84 -5.45 -0.88
N GLU A 31 2.07 -5.15 -0.51
CA GLU A 31 3.15 -4.83 -1.42
C GLU A 31 3.62 -6.05 -2.22
N ILE A 32 4.12 -5.79 -3.41
CA ILE A 32 4.78 -6.78 -4.27
C ILE A 32 6.23 -6.35 -4.39
N GLU A 33 7.16 -7.23 -4.00
CA GLU A 33 8.58 -7.05 -4.24
C GLU A 33 8.92 -7.52 -5.66
N HIS A 34 9.48 -6.62 -6.47
CA HIS A 34 9.89 -6.91 -7.83
C HIS A 34 11.13 -6.12 -8.19
N GLN A 35 12.20 -6.78 -8.63
CA GLN A 35 13.46 -6.12 -9.03
C GLN A 35 14.00 -5.16 -7.95
N ASP A 36 14.00 -5.60 -6.69
CA ASP A 36 14.43 -4.80 -5.53
C ASP A 36 13.58 -3.54 -5.25
N GLU A 37 12.42 -3.39 -5.92
CA GLU A 37 11.45 -2.34 -5.66
C GLU A 37 10.19 -2.88 -4.98
N THR A 38 9.60 -2.06 -4.12
CA THR A 38 8.30 -2.33 -3.50
C THR A 38 7.19 -1.64 -4.30
N LEU A 39 6.26 -2.40 -4.85
CA LEU A 39 5.18 -1.89 -5.71
C LEU A 39 3.80 -2.20 -5.13
N CYS A 40 2.83 -1.30 -5.36
CA CYS A 40 1.44 -1.63 -5.14
C CYS A 40 0.93 -2.55 -6.26
N LYS A 41 -0.05 -3.40 -5.95
CA LYS A 41 -0.62 -4.36 -6.92
C LYS A 41 -1.04 -3.73 -8.26
N PRO A 42 -1.73 -2.56 -8.30
CA PRO A 42 -2.05 -1.89 -9.57
C PRO A 42 -0.81 -1.53 -10.41
N CYS A 43 0.21 -0.93 -9.77
CA CYS A 43 1.46 -0.57 -10.44
C CYS A 43 2.20 -1.79 -10.99
N PHE A 44 2.28 -2.88 -10.22
CA PHE A 44 2.88 -4.13 -10.68
C PHE A 44 2.12 -4.74 -11.87
N GLU A 45 0.78 -4.78 -11.81
CA GLU A 45 -0.06 -5.31 -12.89
C GLU A 45 -0.19 -4.37 -14.10
N LYS A 46 0.44 -3.18 -14.06
CA LYS A 46 0.29 -2.10 -15.06
C LYS A 46 -1.18 -1.72 -15.28
N LYS A 47 -1.99 -1.81 -14.22
CA LYS A 47 -3.40 -1.41 -14.20
C LYS A 47 -3.52 -0.17 -13.35
N ASN A 48 -4.23 0.85 -13.85
CA ASN A 48 -4.57 2.00 -13.04
C ASN A 48 -5.90 1.73 -12.33
N TYR A 49 -5.94 1.90 -11.01
CA TYR A 49 -7.21 1.85 -10.26
C TYR A 49 -8.10 3.06 -10.59
N TYR A 50 -7.48 4.22 -10.84
CA TYR A 50 -8.13 5.44 -11.32
C TYR A 50 -7.64 5.81 -12.72
N SER A 51 -8.56 6.18 -13.61
CA SER A 51 -8.24 6.76 -14.91
C SER A 51 -8.38 8.27 -14.87
N VAL A 52 -7.38 8.99 -15.38
CA VAL A 52 -7.44 10.44 -15.54
C VAL A 52 -8.48 10.75 -16.62
N ILE A 53 -9.63 11.29 -16.23
CA ILE A 53 -10.60 11.83 -17.19
C ILE A 53 -10.04 13.15 -17.70
N ARG A 54 -9.43 13.14 -18.90
CA ARG A 54 -9.10 14.39 -19.60
C ARG A 54 -10.41 14.99 -20.09
N LYS A 55 -10.82 16.14 -19.53
CA LYS A 55 -11.79 17.00 -20.20
C LYS A 55 -11.09 17.60 -21.41
N LEU A 56 -11.47 17.15 -22.60
CA LEU A 56 -11.22 17.92 -23.82
C LEU A 56 -12.10 19.17 -23.70
N LEU A 57 -11.45 20.33 -23.58
CA LEU A 57 -12.10 21.64 -23.69
C LEU A 57 -12.58 21.85 -25.13
#